data_AF-A0A7J6VM30-F1
#
_entry.id   AF-A0A7J6VM30-F1
#
_cell.length_a   1.000
_cell.length_b   1.000
_cell.length_c   1.000
_cell.angle_alpha   90.00
_cell.angle_beta   90.00
_cell.angle_gamma   90.00
#
_symmetry.space_group_name_H-M   'P 1'
#
loop_
_entity.id
_entity.type
_entity.pdbx_description
1 polymer ?
#
loop_
_entity_poly.entity_id
_entity_poly.type
_entity_poly.pdbx_seq_one_letter_code
_entity_poly.pdbx_strand_id
1 'polypeptide(L)'
;MDKDPRNHSQQDFWSFCDSINAGNCRFAVSEALRRMYGIKHDLDSLPPMPMDGNTWSVMNSWAMPTRSFLEFIMFSRMFVDALDAQMYDEHHQSGHCYLSLHKDRHCYSRVLELLVNVWAYHSARRMVYINHGSGELQEKHKLKSRRGHMWIKWFSYTTLKSMDEDLAEEFDTDHPTRRWLWPSTGEVFWHGLYEREQKLRHRQKEKRKQQSKDKISRMRKRSRQKTIGKYIKPPPEDRGNSSATTL
;
A
#
# COMPACT_ATOMS: atom_id res chain seq x y z
N MET A 1 -15.51 8.33 19.40
CA MET A 1 -14.81 8.42 20.69
C MET A 1 -15.58 9.30 21.66
N ASP A 2 -15.94 10.52 21.26
CA ASP A 2 -16.63 11.49 22.13
C ASP A 2 -18.03 11.04 22.61
N LYS A 3 -18.67 10.15 21.86
CA LYS A 3 -19.95 9.53 22.20
C LYS A 3 -19.81 8.08 22.69
N ASP A 4 -18.58 7.57 22.81
CA ASP A 4 -18.35 6.21 23.26
C ASP A 4 -18.60 6.15 24.77
N PRO A 5 -19.46 5.24 25.27
CA PRO A 5 -19.75 5.14 26.69
C PRO A 5 -18.51 4.82 27.53
N ARG A 6 -17.45 4.26 26.94
CA ARG A 6 -16.19 3.98 27.64
C ARG A 6 -15.34 5.24 27.86
N ASN A 7 -15.64 6.36 27.19
CA ASN A 7 -14.88 7.61 27.31
C ASN A 7 -15.58 8.67 28.18
N HIS A 8 -15.82 8.37 29.46
CA HIS A 8 -16.52 9.28 30.37
C HIS A 8 -15.80 10.61 30.61
N SER A 9 -14.47 10.59 30.59
CA SER A 9 -13.64 11.76 30.93
C SER A 9 -13.13 12.53 29.72
N GLN A 10 -13.65 12.25 28.51
CA GLN A 10 -13.21 12.89 27.26
C GLN A 10 -11.68 12.90 27.08
N GLN A 11 -11.07 11.75 27.34
CA GLN A 11 -9.62 11.56 27.27
C GLN A 11 -9.09 11.79 25.85
N ASP A 12 -7.82 12.17 25.75
CA ASP A 12 -7.11 12.19 24.46
C ASP A 12 -7.02 10.77 23.87
N PHE A 13 -6.67 10.68 22.59
CA PHE A 13 -6.69 9.42 21.84
C PHE A 13 -5.88 8.30 22.51
N TRP A 14 -4.67 8.60 22.98
CA TRP A 14 -3.77 7.59 23.53
C TRP A 14 -4.15 7.22 24.96
N SER A 15 -4.59 8.20 25.76
CA SER A 15 -5.15 7.93 27.09
C SER A 15 -6.43 7.08 27.02
N PHE A 16 -7.31 7.34 26.05
CA PHE A 16 -8.48 6.49 25.79
C PHE A 16 -8.07 5.09 25.34
N CYS A 17 -7.02 4.98 24.51
CA CYS A 17 -6.52 3.67 24.09
C CYS A 17 -6.03 2.85 25.29
N ASP A 18 -5.29 3.47 26.21
CA ASP A 18 -4.83 2.80 27.42
C ASP A 18 -5.99 2.39 28.33
N SER A 19 -6.99 3.25 28.52
CA SER A 19 -8.10 2.95 29.43
C SER A 19 -8.92 1.73 29.00
N ILE A 20 -9.06 1.48 27.69
CA ILE A 20 -9.78 0.29 27.19
C ILE A 20 -8.88 -0.94 27.01
N ASN A 21 -7.55 -0.80 27.14
CA ASN A 21 -6.54 -1.86 26.94
C ASN A 21 -5.63 -2.06 28.16
N ALA A 22 -6.20 -2.03 29.37
CA ALA A 22 -5.50 -2.32 30.63
C ALA A 22 -4.25 -1.44 30.90
N GLY A 23 -4.21 -0.22 30.37
CA GLY A 23 -3.09 0.71 30.56
C GLY A 23 -1.90 0.50 29.61
N ASN A 24 -1.97 -0.49 28.73
CA ASN A 24 -0.81 -1.02 28.01
C ASN A 24 -0.80 -0.68 26.51
N CYS A 25 -1.81 0.03 25.99
CA CYS A 25 -1.94 0.29 24.56
C CYS A 25 -0.75 1.08 24.00
N ARG A 26 -0.37 2.20 24.63
CA ARG A 26 0.72 3.05 24.13
C ARG A 26 2.02 2.28 23.96
N PHE A 27 2.37 1.49 24.97
CA PHE A 27 3.56 0.64 24.93
C PHE A 27 3.46 -0.40 23.82
N ALA A 28 2.36 -1.16 23.79
CA ALA A 28 2.16 -2.24 22.81
C ALA A 28 2.17 -1.71 21.36
N VAL A 29 1.54 -0.56 21.09
CA VAL A 29 1.54 0.05 19.76
C VAL A 29 2.93 0.56 19.40
N SER A 30 3.64 1.22 20.32
CA SER A 30 4.99 1.74 20.06
C SER A 30 5.95 0.61 19.72
N GLU A 31 5.92 -0.45 20.53
CA GLU A 31 6.76 -1.63 20.36
C GLU A 31 6.44 -2.40 19.08
N ALA A 32 5.16 -2.57 18.74
CA ALA A 32 4.75 -3.19 17.50
C ALA A 32 5.19 -2.37 16.28
N LEU A 33 5.04 -1.03 16.30
CA LEU A 33 5.53 -0.17 15.21
C LEU A 33 7.05 -0.23 15.09
N ARG A 34 7.77 -0.20 16.21
CA ARG A 34 9.23 -0.30 16.25
C ARG A 34 9.71 -1.59 15.60
N ARG A 35 9.10 -2.72 15.98
CA ARG A 35 9.41 -4.03 15.40
C ARG A 35 9.05 -4.12 13.93
N MET A 36 7.83 -3.69 13.58
CA MET A 36 7.32 -3.73 12.21
C MET A 36 8.21 -2.95 11.25
N TYR A 37 8.71 -1.77 11.66
CA TYR A 37 9.58 -0.94 10.84
C TYR A 37 11.09 -1.22 11.02
N GLY A 38 11.48 -2.20 11.84
CA GLY A 38 12.88 -2.56 12.07
C GLY A 38 13.73 -1.48 12.75
N ILE A 39 13.11 -0.64 13.57
CA ILE A 39 13.77 0.51 14.21
C ILE A 39 14.48 0.05 15.48
N LYS A 40 15.80 0.21 15.53
CA LYS A 40 16.63 -0.35 16.63
C LYS A 40 16.65 0.54 17.87
N HIS A 41 16.66 1.86 17.71
CA HIS A 41 16.55 2.89 18.76
C HIS A 41 15.89 4.16 18.15
N ASP A 42 15.31 5.06 18.96
CA ASP A 42 14.75 6.39 18.61
C ASP A 42 13.27 6.52 18.18
N LEU A 43 12.42 5.49 18.33
CA LEU A 43 10.96 5.69 18.30
C LEU A 43 10.41 5.89 19.73
N ASP A 44 10.90 6.90 20.43
CA ASP A 44 10.39 7.23 21.77
C ASP A 44 9.00 7.88 21.73
N SER A 45 8.53 8.26 20.54
CA SER A 45 7.24 8.89 20.35
C SER A 45 6.29 8.02 19.53
N LEU A 46 5.08 7.81 20.02
CA LEU A 46 3.96 7.33 19.21
C LEU A 46 3.61 8.32 18.10
N PRO A 47 2.95 7.88 17.01
CA PRO A 47 2.38 8.79 16.04
C PRO A 47 1.48 9.83 16.73
N PRO A 48 1.69 11.14 16.50
CA PRO A 48 0.95 12.18 17.20
C PRO A 48 -0.52 12.20 16.78
N MET A 49 -1.41 12.10 17.77
CA MET A 49 -2.86 12.13 17.59
C MET A 49 -3.41 13.40 18.26
N PRO A 50 -3.76 14.46 17.50
CA PRO A 50 -4.05 15.78 18.06
C PRO A 50 -5.39 15.85 18.81
N MET A 51 -5.47 16.79 19.75
CA MET A 51 -6.70 17.27 20.38
C MET A 51 -7.20 18.55 19.69
N ASP A 52 -7.55 18.44 18.40
CA ASP A 52 -7.98 19.57 17.56
C ASP A 52 -9.50 19.84 17.62
N GLY A 53 -10.19 19.29 18.63
CA GLY A 53 -11.65 19.37 18.79
C GLY A 53 -12.44 18.50 17.79
N ASN A 54 -11.77 17.72 16.95
CA ASN A 54 -12.42 16.71 16.12
C ASN A 54 -12.56 15.38 16.86
N THR A 55 -13.37 14.50 16.27
CA THR A 55 -13.74 13.22 16.85
C THR A 55 -13.01 12.08 16.17
N TRP A 56 -12.47 11.16 16.97
CA TRP A 56 -11.94 9.88 16.50
C TRP A 56 -13.02 8.81 16.42
N SER A 57 -12.89 7.90 15.46
CA SER A 57 -13.80 6.75 15.35
C SER A 57 -13.44 5.69 16.38
N VAL A 58 -14.46 5.00 16.90
CA VAL A 58 -14.29 3.83 17.75
C VAL A 58 -15.23 2.76 17.21
N MET A 59 -14.76 1.51 17.14
CA MET A 59 -15.39 0.38 16.42
C MET A 59 -15.57 0.64 14.92
N ASN A 60 -14.59 0.26 14.08
CA ASN A 60 -14.66 0.03 12.61
C ASN A 60 -15.66 0.86 11.75
N SER A 61 -15.96 2.11 12.12
CA SER A 61 -17.05 2.91 11.51
C SER A 61 -16.60 3.73 10.29
N TRP A 62 -15.47 3.37 9.67
CA TRP A 62 -14.93 4.11 8.52
C TRP A 62 -15.42 3.51 7.21
N ALA A 63 -16.16 4.31 6.44
CA ALA A 63 -16.36 4.05 5.03
C ALA A 63 -15.11 4.48 4.25
N MET A 64 -14.56 3.59 3.44
CA MET A 64 -13.37 3.89 2.64
C MET A 64 -13.43 3.25 1.25
N PRO A 65 -12.79 3.88 0.24
CA PRO A 65 -12.63 3.24 -1.06
C PRO A 65 -11.89 1.91 -0.92
N THR A 66 -12.22 0.93 -1.76
CA THR A 66 -11.61 -0.42 -1.74
C THR A 66 -10.09 -0.37 -1.73
N ARG A 67 -9.47 0.55 -2.49
CA ARG A 67 -8.01 0.71 -2.48
C ARG A 67 -7.48 1.06 -1.08
N SER A 68 -8.07 2.05 -0.42
CA SER A 68 -7.69 2.45 0.93
C SER A 68 -7.92 1.33 1.94
N PHE A 69 -8.98 0.55 1.77
CA PHE A 69 -9.23 -0.63 2.58
C PHE A 69 -8.11 -1.67 2.46
N LEU A 70 -7.70 -2.02 1.25
CA LEU A 70 -6.60 -2.98 1.08
C LEU A 70 -5.27 -2.47 1.66
N GLU A 71 -4.98 -1.19 1.48
CA GLU A 71 -3.78 -0.58 2.09
C GLU A 71 -3.83 -0.62 3.62
N PHE A 72 -5.00 -0.39 4.22
CA PHE A 72 -5.19 -0.54 5.66
C PHE A 72 -5.05 -1.99 6.11
N ILE A 73 -5.64 -2.95 5.39
CA ILE A 73 -5.51 -4.37 5.73
C ILE A 73 -4.05 -4.82 5.67
N MET A 74 -3.31 -4.42 4.63
CA MET A 74 -1.88 -4.66 4.48
C MET A 74 -1.08 -4.14 5.68
N PHE A 75 -1.33 -2.89 6.09
CA PHE A 75 -0.73 -2.33 7.30
C PHE A 75 -1.14 -3.12 8.56
N SER A 76 -2.43 -3.40 8.73
CA SER A 76 -2.96 -4.05 9.93
C SER A 76 -2.40 -5.47 10.12
N ARG A 77 -2.18 -6.22 9.03
CA ARG A 77 -1.58 -7.57 9.13
C ARG A 77 -0.15 -7.53 9.62
N MET A 78 0.68 -6.63 9.07
CA MET A 78 2.07 -6.46 9.50
C MET A 78 2.14 -5.99 10.95
N PHE A 79 1.24 -5.08 11.33
CA PHE A 79 1.15 -4.60 12.70
C PHE A 79 0.76 -5.72 13.68
N VAL A 80 -0.25 -6.54 13.34
CA VAL A 80 -0.68 -7.66 14.18
C VAL A 80 0.39 -8.73 14.29
N ASP A 81 1.09 -9.04 13.21
CA ASP A 81 2.22 -9.98 13.24
C ASP A 81 3.33 -9.49 14.18
N ALA A 82 3.71 -8.21 14.07
CA ALA A 82 4.69 -7.60 14.97
C ALA A 82 4.24 -7.58 16.44
N LEU A 83 2.94 -7.34 16.69
CA LEU A 83 2.34 -7.35 18.03
C LEU A 83 2.31 -8.76 18.63
N ASP A 84 1.87 -9.75 17.85
CA ASP A 84 1.76 -11.15 18.30
C ASP A 84 3.14 -11.75 18.60
N ALA A 85 4.14 -11.44 17.77
CA ALA A 85 5.51 -11.89 17.98
C ALA A 85 6.15 -11.39 19.29
N GLN A 86 5.56 -10.39 19.95
CA GLN A 86 6.03 -9.90 21.25
C GLN A 86 5.25 -10.51 22.42
N MET A 87 3.94 -10.73 22.26
CA MET A 87 3.04 -10.98 23.38
C MET A 87 2.46 -12.40 23.39
N TYR A 88 2.66 -13.16 22.32
CA TYR A 88 2.05 -14.47 22.15
C TYR A 88 2.46 -15.47 23.23
N ASP A 89 3.76 -15.63 23.49
CA ASP A 89 4.23 -16.71 24.36
C ASP A 89 3.68 -16.56 25.79
N GLU A 90 3.71 -15.34 26.33
CA GLU A 90 3.15 -15.03 27.65
C GLU A 90 1.62 -15.19 27.66
N HIS A 91 0.91 -14.69 26.64
CA HIS A 91 -0.54 -14.83 26.50
C HIS A 91 -0.96 -16.31 26.42
N HIS A 92 -0.24 -17.11 25.66
CA HIS A 92 -0.54 -18.52 25.43
C HIS A 92 -0.26 -19.37 26.66
N GLN A 93 0.87 -19.15 27.34
CA GLN A 93 1.25 -19.92 28.52
C GLN A 93 0.38 -19.58 29.74
N SER A 94 0.10 -18.29 29.96
CA SER A 94 -0.66 -17.83 31.13
C SER A 94 -2.19 -17.85 30.92
N GLY A 95 -2.64 -17.81 29.66
CA GLY A 95 -4.04 -17.57 29.28
C GLY A 95 -4.54 -16.16 29.57
N HIS A 96 -3.66 -15.24 30.00
CA HIS A 96 -3.99 -13.84 30.32
C HIS A 96 -3.52 -12.92 29.21
N CYS A 97 -4.38 -11.99 28.80
CA CYS A 97 -4.10 -11.06 27.73
C CYS A 97 -3.42 -9.80 28.27
N TYR A 98 -2.27 -9.42 27.71
CA TYR A 98 -1.54 -8.22 28.11
C TYR A 98 -2.37 -6.92 27.98
N LEU A 99 -3.34 -6.90 27.08
CA LEU A 99 -4.22 -5.76 26.81
C LEU A 99 -5.59 -5.84 27.51
N SER A 100 -5.78 -6.82 28.40
CA SER A 100 -7.05 -7.03 29.10
C SER A 100 -6.84 -7.46 30.54
N LEU A 101 -7.64 -6.93 31.45
CA LEU A 101 -7.62 -7.33 32.87
C LEU A 101 -8.22 -8.74 33.12
N HIS A 102 -8.82 -9.35 32.09
CA HIS A 102 -9.44 -10.66 32.16
C HIS A 102 -8.91 -11.57 31.05
N LYS A 103 -9.08 -12.88 31.24
CA LYS A 103 -8.85 -13.87 30.18
C LYS A 103 -9.68 -13.51 28.96
N ASP A 104 -9.00 -13.28 27.84
CA ASP A 104 -9.62 -12.79 26.62
C ASP A 104 -9.18 -13.65 25.43
N ARG A 105 -10.17 -14.13 24.66
CA ARG A 105 -9.95 -14.88 23.41
C ARG A 105 -9.62 -13.95 22.23
N HIS A 106 -9.83 -12.65 22.40
CA HIS A 106 -9.70 -11.62 21.37
C HIS A 106 -8.73 -10.51 21.81
N CYS A 107 -7.57 -10.92 22.32
CA CYS A 107 -6.63 -10.04 23.04
C CYS A 107 -6.27 -8.75 22.28
N TYR A 108 -6.14 -8.81 20.96
CA TYR A 108 -5.73 -7.66 20.15
C TYR A 108 -6.90 -6.82 19.61
N SER A 109 -8.14 -7.32 19.66
CA SER A 109 -9.26 -6.71 18.93
C SER A 109 -9.52 -5.25 19.30
N ARG A 110 -9.40 -4.91 20.59
CA ARG A 110 -9.64 -3.53 21.08
C ARG A 110 -8.59 -2.53 20.60
N VAL A 111 -7.32 -2.94 20.49
CA VAL A 111 -6.28 -2.11 19.86
C VAL A 111 -6.57 -1.91 18.37
N LEU A 112 -7.03 -2.98 17.70
CA LEU A 112 -7.38 -2.92 16.27
C LEU A 112 -8.59 -2.00 15.98
N GLU A 113 -9.53 -1.86 16.92
CA GLU A 113 -10.63 -0.89 16.82
C GLU A 113 -10.13 0.55 16.62
N LEU A 114 -8.97 0.89 17.20
CA LEU A 114 -8.41 2.24 17.19
C LEU A 114 -7.34 2.45 16.13
N LEU A 115 -6.66 1.38 15.72
CA LEU A 115 -5.53 1.39 14.80
C LEU A 115 -5.84 2.07 13.45
N VAL A 116 -7.07 1.92 12.95
CA VAL A 116 -7.53 2.57 11.71
C VAL A 116 -7.44 4.10 11.77
N ASN A 117 -7.62 4.72 12.94
CA ASN A 117 -7.50 6.17 13.10
C ASN A 117 -6.05 6.62 12.91
N VAL A 118 -5.10 5.89 13.49
CA VAL A 118 -3.66 6.13 13.34
C VAL A 118 -3.28 6.02 11.87
N TRP A 119 -3.65 4.92 11.22
CA TRP A 119 -3.37 4.72 9.80
C TRP A 119 -3.99 5.82 8.94
N ALA A 120 -5.28 6.14 9.11
CA ALA A 120 -5.99 7.11 8.29
C ALA A 120 -5.43 8.54 8.45
N TYR A 121 -5.07 8.92 9.68
CA TYR A 121 -4.50 10.23 9.96
C TYR A 121 -3.12 10.38 9.30
N HIS A 122 -2.22 9.42 9.53
CA HIS A 122 -0.82 9.52 9.10
C HIS A 122 -0.59 9.15 7.62
N SER A 123 -1.50 8.42 6.97
CA SER A 123 -1.47 8.14 5.52
C SER A 123 -2.07 9.26 4.64
N ALA A 124 -2.36 10.42 5.22
CA ALA A 124 -2.92 11.58 4.51
C ALA A 124 -4.29 11.34 3.84
N ARG A 125 -5.08 10.39 4.35
CA ARG A 125 -6.43 10.12 3.85
C ARG A 125 -7.42 11.17 4.31
N ARG A 126 -8.40 11.52 3.48
CA ARG A 126 -9.54 12.35 3.92
C ARG A 126 -10.39 11.52 4.88
N MET A 127 -10.68 12.08 6.04
CA MET A 127 -11.46 11.42 7.08
C MET A 127 -12.82 12.10 7.16
N VAL A 128 -13.88 11.36 6.85
CA VAL A 128 -15.24 11.90 6.84
C VAL A 128 -16.07 11.11 7.83
N TYR A 129 -16.62 11.80 8.81
CA TYR A 129 -17.61 11.26 9.72
C TYR A 129 -18.98 11.27 9.05
N ILE A 130 -19.71 10.17 9.22
CA ILE A 130 -21.08 10.01 8.72
C ILE A 130 -22.01 9.90 9.92
N ASN A 131 -22.98 10.81 10.02
CA ASN A 131 -24.05 10.68 11.00
C ASN A 131 -25.03 9.60 10.52
N HIS A 132 -25.14 8.50 11.26
CA HIS A 132 -26.00 7.37 10.88
C HIS A 132 -27.50 7.72 10.88
N GLY A 133 -27.93 8.72 11.66
CA GLY A 133 -29.33 9.11 11.78
C GLY A 133 -29.75 10.12 10.71
N SER A 134 -28.93 11.16 10.49
CA SER A 134 -29.24 12.22 9.51
C SER A 134 -28.63 12.00 8.13
N GLY A 135 -27.64 11.11 7.99
CA GLY A 135 -26.85 10.95 6.78
C GLY A 135 -25.85 12.08 6.52
N GLU A 136 -25.73 13.04 7.43
CA GLU A 136 -24.84 14.19 7.28
C GLU A 136 -23.36 13.76 7.25
N LEU A 137 -22.60 14.34 6.31
CA LEU A 137 -21.19 14.08 6.11
C LEU A 137 -20.37 15.27 6.60
N GLN A 138 -19.45 15.02 7.54
CA GLN A 138 -18.56 16.04 8.07
C GLN A 138 -17.09 15.59 7.98
N GLU A 139 -16.25 16.39 7.30
CA GLU A 139 -14.80 16.13 7.30
C GLU A 139 -14.22 16.40 8.70
N LYS A 140 -13.56 15.38 9.27
CA LYS A 140 -12.80 15.45 10.52
C LYS A 140 -11.31 15.51 10.20
N HIS A 141 -10.53 16.19 11.05
CA HIS A 141 -9.08 16.31 10.90
C HIS A 141 -8.67 16.74 9.48
N LYS A 142 -9.08 17.95 9.08
CA LYS A 142 -8.89 18.47 7.71
C LYS A 142 -7.45 18.29 7.24
N LEU A 143 -7.26 17.90 5.97
CA LEU A 143 -5.92 17.59 5.46
C LEU A 143 -4.93 18.77 5.61
N LYS A 144 -5.40 20.00 5.46
CA LYS A 144 -4.57 21.21 5.58
C LYS A 144 -3.99 21.39 6.99
N SER A 145 -4.74 21.08 8.05
CA SER A 145 -4.26 21.24 9.43
C SER A 145 -3.28 20.15 9.85
N ARG A 146 -3.25 19.02 9.13
CA ARG A 146 -2.36 17.88 9.41
C ARG A 146 -0.96 18.01 8.80
N ARG A 147 -0.74 18.99 7.91
CA ARG A 147 0.55 19.17 7.23
C ARG A 147 1.66 19.36 8.27
N GLY A 148 2.77 18.64 8.13
CA GLY A 148 3.91 18.66 9.07
C GLY A 148 3.78 17.72 10.27
N HIS A 149 2.59 17.20 10.56
CA HIS A 149 2.34 16.32 11.72
C HIS A 149 2.14 14.84 11.31
N MET A 150 1.82 14.59 10.05
CA MET A 150 1.59 13.24 9.53
C MET A 150 2.89 12.47 9.29
N TRP A 151 2.83 11.16 9.49
CA TRP A 151 3.95 10.25 9.29
C TRP A 151 3.88 9.59 7.91
N ILE A 152 3.70 10.41 6.88
CA ILE A 152 3.36 9.94 5.51
C ILE A 152 4.39 8.93 5.00
N LYS A 153 5.68 9.13 5.29
CA LYS A 153 6.75 8.23 4.85
C LYS A 153 6.51 6.80 5.33
N TRP A 154 6.20 6.63 6.62
CA TRP A 154 5.99 5.34 7.27
C TRP A 154 4.69 4.66 6.84
N PHE A 155 3.65 5.45 6.57
CA PHE A 155 2.32 4.97 6.18
C PHE A 155 2.06 5.07 4.67
N SER A 156 3.11 5.25 3.86
CA SER A 156 2.98 5.35 2.40
C SER A 156 2.71 3.98 1.80
N TYR A 157 1.88 3.93 0.75
CA TYR A 157 1.62 2.68 0.03
C TYR A 157 2.91 1.99 -0.43
N THR A 158 3.87 2.76 -0.93
CA THR A 158 5.15 2.21 -1.41
C THR A 158 5.96 1.57 -0.29
N THR A 159 6.01 2.19 0.89
CA THR A 159 6.71 1.62 2.05
C THR A 159 6.01 0.36 2.54
N LEU A 160 4.69 0.43 2.73
CA LEU A 160 3.90 -0.72 3.18
C LEU A 160 4.02 -1.89 2.19
N LYS A 161 3.94 -1.63 0.88
CA LYS A 161 4.03 -2.65 -0.17
C LYS A 161 5.40 -3.30 -0.22
N SER A 162 6.49 -2.54 -0.07
CA SER A 162 7.84 -3.10 -0.01
C SER A 162 7.99 -4.06 1.18
N MET A 163 7.60 -3.61 2.39
CA MET A 163 7.68 -4.43 3.59
C MET A 163 6.82 -5.70 3.49
N ASP A 164 5.65 -5.56 2.87
CA ASP A 164 4.73 -6.64 2.61
C ASP A 164 5.30 -7.72 1.67
N GLU A 165 6.07 -7.29 0.67
CA GLU A 165 6.79 -8.17 -0.25
C GLU A 165 7.99 -8.83 0.44
N ASP A 166 8.77 -8.07 1.22
CA ASP A 166 9.92 -8.57 1.97
C ASP A 166 9.51 -9.68 2.97
N LEU A 167 8.40 -9.49 3.70
CA LEU A 167 7.87 -10.50 4.64
C LEU A 167 7.34 -11.74 3.92
N ALA A 168 6.80 -11.60 2.71
CA ALA A 168 6.38 -12.73 1.90
C ALA A 168 7.60 -13.54 1.39
N GLU A 169 8.68 -12.86 1.02
CA GLU A 169 9.93 -13.50 0.59
C GLU A 169 10.64 -14.23 1.74
N GLU A 170 10.68 -13.64 2.95
CA GLU A 170 11.23 -14.30 4.16
C GLU A 170 10.50 -15.62 4.44
N PHE A 171 9.17 -15.64 4.29
CA PHE A 171 8.36 -16.84 4.48
C PHE A 171 8.63 -17.94 3.44
N ASP A 172 8.78 -17.57 2.16
CA ASP A 172 9.03 -18.53 1.08
C ASP A 172 10.44 -19.15 1.16
N THR A 173 11.41 -18.40 1.68
CA THR A 173 12.84 -18.80 1.72
C THR A 173 13.23 -19.55 2.99
N ASP A 174 12.76 -19.09 4.16
CA ASP A 174 13.12 -19.65 5.46
C ASP A 174 11.83 -20.10 6.16
N HIS A 175 11.68 -21.38 6.47
CA HIS A 175 10.52 -21.84 7.25
C HIS A 175 10.72 -21.31 8.68
N PRO A 176 9.92 -20.32 9.13
CA PRO A 176 10.26 -19.63 10.37
C PRO A 176 10.17 -20.62 11.54
N THR A 177 11.26 -20.74 12.29
CA THR A 177 11.29 -21.46 13.58
C THR A 177 10.48 -20.74 14.65
N ARG A 178 10.15 -19.46 14.41
CA ARG A 178 9.31 -18.61 15.26
C ARG A 178 7.86 -18.63 14.79
N ARG A 179 6.92 -18.43 15.72
CA ARG A 179 5.52 -18.21 15.38
C ARG A 179 5.37 -16.98 14.49
N TRP A 180 4.52 -17.12 13.47
CA TRP A 180 4.33 -16.17 12.39
C TRP A 180 2.86 -16.22 11.95
N LEU A 181 2.17 -15.07 11.90
CA LEU A 181 0.73 -15.00 11.60
C LEU A 181 0.42 -14.74 10.11
N TRP A 182 1.44 -14.57 9.28
CA TRP A 182 1.26 -14.31 7.86
C TRP A 182 0.74 -15.53 7.11
N PRO A 183 -0.24 -15.35 6.21
CA PRO A 183 -0.75 -16.43 5.38
C PRO A 183 0.25 -16.83 4.29
N SER A 184 0.27 -18.11 3.95
CA SER A 184 1.06 -18.69 2.83
C SER A 184 0.63 -18.20 1.44
N THR A 185 -0.53 -17.53 1.34
CA THR A 185 -0.98 -16.88 0.11
C THR A 185 -0.66 -15.38 0.18
N GLY A 186 0.33 -14.96 -0.61
CA GLY A 186 0.73 -13.56 -0.78
C GLY A 186 -0.38 -12.66 -1.35
N GLU A 187 -0.16 -11.35 -1.16
CA GLU A 187 -1.04 -10.20 -1.43
C GLU A 187 -2.42 -10.20 -0.71
N VAL A 188 -2.83 -9.03 -0.21
CA VAL A 188 -4.21 -8.82 0.24
C VAL A 188 -5.15 -8.88 -0.97
N PHE A 189 -5.72 -10.06 -1.20
CA PHE A 189 -6.55 -10.33 -2.37
C PHE A 189 -7.98 -9.80 -2.20
N TRP A 190 -8.47 -9.05 -3.19
CA TRP A 190 -9.90 -8.76 -3.34
C TRP A 190 -10.37 -9.10 -4.75
N HIS A 191 -11.36 -10.00 -4.84
CA HIS A 191 -11.79 -10.62 -6.10
C HIS A 191 -12.15 -9.59 -7.18
N GLY A 192 -12.87 -8.52 -6.83
CA GLY A 192 -13.26 -7.51 -7.83
C GLY A 192 -12.12 -6.63 -8.35
N LEU A 193 -10.99 -6.54 -7.64
CA LEU A 193 -9.81 -5.78 -8.09
C LEU A 193 -9.04 -6.63 -9.08
N TYR A 194 -8.88 -7.92 -8.77
CA TYR A 194 -8.33 -8.90 -9.69
C TYR A 194 -9.10 -8.94 -11.01
N GLU A 195 -10.44 -9.02 -10.96
CA GLU A 195 -11.25 -8.94 -12.17
C GLU A 195 -11.07 -7.64 -12.94
N ARG A 196 -11.02 -6.49 -12.23
CA ARG A 196 -10.84 -5.17 -12.84
C ARG A 196 -9.48 -5.09 -13.53
N GLU A 197 -8.42 -5.57 -12.90
CA GLU A 197 -7.08 -5.62 -13.48
C GLU A 197 -7.01 -6.57 -14.69
N GLN A 198 -7.63 -7.75 -14.61
CA GLN A 198 -7.75 -8.68 -15.73
C GLN A 198 -8.46 -8.02 -16.92
N LYS A 199 -9.60 -7.36 -16.68
CA LYS A 199 -10.35 -6.60 -17.69
C LYS A 199 -9.49 -5.47 -18.29
N LEU A 200 -8.71 -4.77 -17.48
CA LEU A 200 -7.80 -3.71 -17.95
C LEU A 200 -6.66 -4.26 -18.81
N ARG A 201 -5.99 -5.34 -18.36
CA ARG A 201 -4.94 -6.04 -19.12
C ARG A 201 -5.49 -6.56 -20.44
N HIS A 202 -6.71 -7.11 -20.46
CA HIS A 202 -7.38 -7.55 -21.68
C HIS A 202 -7.63 -6.38 -22.65
N ARG A 203 -8.18 -5.25 -22.16
CA ARG A 203 -8.37 -4.03 -22.99
C ARG A 203 -7.05 -3.51 -23.57
N GLN A 204 -5.98 -3.52 -22.78
CA GLN A 204 -4.65 -3.09 -23.26
C GLN A 204 -4.10 -4.03 -24.33
N LYS A 205 -4.26 -5.36 -24.16
CA LYS A 205 -3.89 -6.36 -25.17
C LYS A 205 -4.65 -6.14 -26.47
N GLU A 206 -5.97 -5.92 -26.41
CA GLU A 206 -6.78 -5.62 -27.60
C GLU A 206 -6.37 -4.31 -28.27
N LYS A 207 -6.09 -3.26 -27.50
CA LYS A 207 -5.57 -1.98 -28.04
C LYS A 207 -4.23 -2.17 -28.76
N ARG A 208 -3.31 -2.96 -28.20
CA ARG A 208 -2.02 -3.30 -28.84
C ARG A 208 -2.21 -4.09 -30.12
N LYS A 209 -3.14 -5.07 -30.14
CA LYS A 209 -3.49 -5.82 -31.35
C LYS A 209 -4.05 -4.91 -32.44
N GLN A 210 -4.95 -3.99 -32.09
CA GLN A 210 -5.53 -3.05 -33.04
C GLN A 210 -4.46 -2.12 -33.62
N GLN A 211 -3.61 -1.54 -32.78
CA GLN A 211 -2.50 -0.69 -33.25
C GLN A 211 -1.52 -1.42 -34.18
N SER A 212 -1.26 -2.70 -33.91
CA SER A 212 -0.44 -3.56 -34.77
C SER A 212 -1.11 -3.80 -36.13
N LYS A 213 -2.41 -4.14 -36.14
CA LYS A 213 -3.20 -4.30 -37.37
C LYS A 213 -3.22 -3.01 -38.20
N ASP A 214 -3.43 -1.86 -37.55
CA ASP A 214 -3.44 -0.56 -38.20
C ASP A 214 -2.05 -0.19 -38.75
N LYS A 215 -0.97 -0.53 -38.05
CA LYS A 215 0.41 -0.36 -38.55
C LYS A 215 0.66 -1.20 -39.80
N ILE A 216 0.27 -2.47 -39.79
CA ILE A 216 0.41 -3.37 -40.94
C ILE A 216 -0.44 -2.87 -42.12
N SER A 217 -1.68 -2.47 -41.87
CA SER A 217 -2.57 -1.89 -42.89
C SER A 217 -1.96 -0.65 -43.54
N ARG A 218 -1.37 0.25 -42.75
CA ARG A 218 -0.65 1.43 -43.26
C ARG A 218 0.56 1.07 -44.11
N MET A 219 1.35 0.07 -43.71
CA MET A 219 2.48 -0.40 -44.51
C MET A 219 2.04 -1.04 -45.83
N ARG A 220 0.93 -1.80 -45.83
CA ARG A 220 0.38 -2.41 -47.05
C ARG A 220 -0.20 -1.37 -48.03
N LYS A 221 -0.82 -0.32 -47.51
CA LYS A 221 -1.40 0.78 -48.32
C LYS A 221 -0.35 1.80 -48.79
N ARG A 222 0.88 1.77 -48.27
CA ARG A 222 1.96 2.63 -48.76
C ARG A 222 2.28 2.25 -50.21
N SER A 223 2.14 3.22 -51.11
CA SER A 223 2.59 3.09 -52.50
C SER A 223 4.08 2.73 -52.52
N ARG A 224 4.43 1.64 -53.21
CA ARG A 224 5.83 1.25 -53.41
C ARG A 224 6.48 2.29 -54.33
N GLN A 225 7.53 2.96 -53.85
CA GLN A 225 8.32 3.87 -54.65
C GLN A 225 8.88 3.10 -55.86
N LYS A 226 8.55 3.54 -57.08
CA LYS A 226 9.10 2.95 -58.30
C LYS A 226 10.61 3.16 -58.32
N THR A 227 11.36 2.10 -58.61
CA THR A 227 12.82 2.15 -58.77
C THR A 227 13.18 3.14 -59.87
N ILE A 228 14.06 4.09 -59.57
CA ILE A 228 14.56 5.08 -60.52
C ILE A 228 15.59 4.39 -61.41
N GLY A 229 15.25 4.20 -62.69
CA GLY A 229 16.14 4.03 -63.85
C GLY A 229 17.15 2.87 -63.85
N LYS A 230 17.12 2.01 -64.88
CA LYS A 230 18.26 1.13 -65.17
C LYS A 230 19.45 1.98 -65.62
N TYR A 231 20.60 1.79 -64.97
CA TYR A 231 21.87 2.39 -65.36
C TYR A 231 22.23 1.96 -66.80
N ILE A 232 22.27 2.92 -67.73
CA ILE A 232 22.77 2.71 -69.09
C ILE A 232 24.25 3.04 -69.06
N LYS A 233 25.09 2.02 -69.26
CA LYS A 233 26.55 2.17 -69.32
C LYS A 233 26.89 2.97 -70.60
N PRO A 234 27.59 4.10 -70.51
CA PRO A 234 27.98 4.86 -71.70
C PRO A 234 28.94 4.04 -72.58
N PRO A 235 28.93 4.24 -73.91
CA PRO A 235 29.81 3.52 -74.83
C PRO A 235 31.28 3.80 -74.51
N PRO A 236 32.19 2.83 -74.70
CA PRO A 236 33.61 3.02 -74.43
C PRO A 236 34.20 4.07 -75.39
N GLU A 237 34.99 4.99 -74.83
CA GLU A 237 35.74 5.97 -75.61
C GLU A 237 36.83 5.27 -76.45
N ASP A 238 36.83 5.55 -77.75
CA ASP A 238 37.90 5.16 -78.67
C ASP A 238 39.21 5.81 -78.24
N ARG A 239 40.10 5.01 -77.63
CA ARG A 239 41.51 5.38 -77.50
C ARG A 239 42.17 5.26 -78.86
N GLY A 240 42.28 6.40 -79.54
CA GLY A 240 43.06 6.57 -80.74
C GLY A 240 44.51 6.11 -80.58
N ASN A 241 45.00 5.48 -81.66
CA ASN A 241 46.37 5.08 -81.95
C ASN A 241 47.45 6.04 -81.42
N SER A 242 48.43 5.47 -80.73
CA SER A 242 49.79 6.04 -80.66
C SER A 242 50.82 4.93 -80.40
N SER A 243 51.04 4.09 -81.41
CA SER A 243 52.30 3.36 -81.57
C SER A 243 53.19 4.15 -82.51
N ALA A 244 54.10 4.93 -81.93
CA ALA A 244 55.23 5.51 -82.65
C ALA A 244 56.29 4.42 -82.85
N THR A 245 56.60 4.11 -84.11
CA THR A 245 57.79 3.37 -84.54
C THR A 245 58.68 4.35 -85.29
N THR A 246 59.89 4.64 -84.82
CA THR A 246 61.13 4.53 -85.63
C THR A 246 62.40 4.91 -84.84
N LEU A 247 63.41 4.03 -85.00
CA LEU A 247 64.87 4.18 -84.87
C LEU A 247 65.49 4.30 -83.47
#